data_AF-A0A1Q3IZK8-F1
#
_entry.id   AF-A0A1Q3IZK8-F1
#
_cell.length_a   1.000
_cell.length_b   1.000
_cell.length_c   1.000
_cell.angle_alpha   90.00
_cell.angle_beta   90.00
_cell.angle_gamma   90.00
#
_symmetry.space_group_name_H-M   'P 1'
#
loop_
_entity.id
_entity.type
_entity.pdbx_description
1 polymer ?
#
loop_
_entity_poly.entity_id
_entity_poly.type
_entity_poly.pdbx_seq_one_letter_code
_entity_poly.pdbx_strand_id
1 'polypeptide(L)'
;MSNLNDIVVDGCKLEGKIVRELERMATFARDLGFEGPALISVHFDGMEDVLLMRPGPGGRRMRNDQVSFARVHIDDLRQPIAPALQETFDILWQSGWWGDGSASYPRGEWLGYKDAHNYGGPA
;
A
#
# COMPACT_ATOMS: atom_id res chain seq x y z
N MET A 1 0.11 27.60 -7.68
CA MET A 1 -0.15 27.94 -6.26
C MET A 1 -0.49 26.63 -5.57
N SER A 2 0.42 26.04 -4.80
CA SER A 2 0.07 24.95 -3.88
C SER A 2 -0.79 25.55 -2.77
N ASN A 3 -1.95 24.96 -2.50
CA ASN A 3 -2.71 25.30 -1.30
C ASN A 3 -1.89 24.86 -0.08
N LEU A 4 -2.00 25.60 1.02
CA LEU A 4 -1.24 25.38 2.26
C LEU A 4 -1.57 24.04 2.98
N ASN A 5 -2.37 23.15 2.37
CA ASN A 5 -2.97 21.95 2.99
C ASN A 5 -2.57 20.63 2.33
N ASP A 6 -1.62 20.61 1.39
CA ASP A 6 -1.25 19.38 0.70
C ASP A 6 -0.65 18.35 1.70
N ILE A 7 -1.30 17.20 1.86
CA ILE A 7 -0.83 16.07 2.66
C ILE A 7 0.21 15.33 1.80
N VAL A 8 1.48 15.59 2.05
CA VAL A 8 2.57 14.96 1.31
C VAL A 8 2.78 13.53 1.82
N VAL A 9 2.59 12.55 0.94
CA VAL A 9 2.70 11.12 1.26
C VAL A 9 3.75 10.48 0.37
N ASP A 10 4.74 9.83 0.98
CA ASP A 10 5.65 8.92 0.28
C ASP A 10 4.92 7.61 -0.03
N GLY A 11 4.72 7.32 -1.31
CA GLY A 11 3.95 6.15 -1.75
C GLY A 11 4.62 4.83 -1.39
N CYS A 12 5.94 4.69 -1.54
CA CYS A 12 6.64 3.45 -1.21
C CYS A 12 6.62 3.19 0.30
N LYS A 13 6.76 4.25 1.10
CA LYS A 13 6.61 4.13 2.57
C LYS A 13 5.18 3.80 2.98
N LEU A 14 4.17 4.36 2.31
CA LEU A 14 2.77 4.05 2.55
C LEU A 14 2.49 2.56 2.30
N GLU A 15 2.92 2.03 1.16
CA GLU A 15 2.80 0.60 0.83
C GLU A 15 3.47 -0.28 1.88
N GLY A 16 4.72 0.05 2.24
CA GLY A 16 5.47 -0.67 3.27
C GLY A 16 4.73 -0.72 4.61
N LYS A 17 4.16 0.42 5.05
CA LYS A 17 3.33 0.47 6.26
C LYS A 17 2.09 -0.40 6.15
N ILE A 18 1.38 -0.38 5.02
CA ILE A 18 0.16 -1.18 4.82
C ILE A 18 0.48 -2.68 4.90
N VAL A 19 1.50 -3.14 4.16
CA VAL A 19 1.93 -4.54 4.20
C VAL A 19 2.25 -4.95 5.64
N ARG A 20 3.06 -4.16 6.33
CA ARG A 20 3.49 -4.47 7.70
C ARG A 20 2.33 -4.57 8.67
N GLU A 21 1.39 -3.64 8.66
CA GLU A 21 0.25 -3.69 9.58
C GLU A 21 -0.68 -4.86 9.25
N LEU A 22 -0.88 -5.20 7.96
CA LEU A 22 -1.65 -6.38 7.57
C LEU A 22 -0.98 -7.68 8.03
N GLU A 23 0.34 -7.81 7.89
CA GLU A 23 1.08 -9.00 8.36
C GLU A 23 1.10 -9.10 9.90
N ARG A 24 1.12 -7.95 10.58
CA ARG A 24 0.95 -7.90 12.04
C ARG A 24 -0.45 -8.37 12.45
N MET A 25 -1.50 -7.94 11.74
CA MET A 25 -2.87 -8.42 11.97
C MET A 25 -2.99 -9.92 11.68
N ALA A 26 -2.34 -10.43 10.63
CA ALA A 26 -2.30 -11.85 10.33
C ALA A 26 -1.60 -12.65 11.43
N THR A 27 -0.51 -12.14 11.98
CA THR A 27 0.18 -12.74 13.13
C THR A 27 -0.77 -12.83 14.33
N PHE A 28 -1.45 -11.74 14.67
CA PHE A 28 -2.45 -11.72 15.75
C PHE A 28 -3.61 -12.70 15.50
N ALA A 29 -4.12 -12.78 14.27
CA ALA A 29 -5.19 -13.71 13.91
C ALA A 29 -4.74 -15.17 14.08
N ARG A 30 -3.51 -15.49 13.69
CA ARG A 30 -2.92 -16.83 13.86
C ARG A 30 -2.74 -17.21 15.32
N ASP A 31 -2.34 -16.26 16.18
CA ASP A 31 -2.24 -16.50 17.63
C ASP A 31 -3.59 -16.88 18.26
N LEU A 32 -4.70 -16.47 17.64
CA LEU A 32 -6.07 -16.85 18.02
C LEU A 32 -6.55 -18.15 17.35
N GLY A 33 -5.72 -18.79 16.53
CA GLY A 33 -6.06 -20.02 15.79
C GLY A 33 -6.73 -19.78 14.42
N PHE A 34 -6.79 -18.54 13.93
CA PHE A 34 -7.31 -18.22 12.60
C PHE A 34 -6.18 -18.29 11.56
N GLU A 35 -5.90 -19.48 11.06
CA GLU A 35 -4.82 -19.71 10.07
C GLU A 35 -5.32 -19.89 8.63
N GLY A 36 -6.64 -20.01 8.43
CA GLY A 36 -7.25 -20.30 7.13
C GLY A 36 -7.34 -19.10 6.18
N PRO A 37 -8.23 -19.19 5.18
CA PRO A 37 -8.44 -18.12 4.22
C PRO A 37 -8.92 -16.82 4.87
N ALA A 38 -8.51 -15.70 4.29
CA ALA A 38 -8.88 -14.37 4.73
C ALA A 38 -9.18 -13.46 3.54
N LEU A 39 -10.01 -12.44 3.78
CA LEU A 39 -10.34 -11.42 2.82
C LEU A 39 -9.84 -10.07 3.33
N ILE A 40 -9.03 -9.39 2.52
CA ILE A 40 -8.48 -8.07 2.82
C ILE A 40 -9.17 -7.05 1.92
N SER A 41 -9.58 -5.94 2.51
CA SER A 41 -10.07 -4.78 1.80
C SER A 41 -9.35 -3.56 2.34
N VAL A 42 -8.70 -2.81 1.46
CA VAL A 42 -8.13 -1.50 1.78
C VAL A 42 -9.07 -0.44 1.21
N HIS A 43 -9.18 0.70 1.89
CA HIS A 43 -9.93 1.86 1.40
C HIS A 43 -9.26 3.13 1.92
N PHE A 44 -9.18 4.14 1.07
CA PHE A 44 -8.76 5.48 1.48
C PHE A 44 -9.88 6.49 1.23
N ASP A 45 -10.09 7.33 2.24
CA ASP A 45 -11.05 8.43 2.26
C ASP A 45 -10.32 9.77 2.45
N GLY A 46 -10.87 10.85 1.90
CA GLY A 46 -10.33 12.20 2.05
C GLY A 46 -9.02 12.42 1.28
N MET A 47 -8.92 11.83 0.08
CA MET A 47 -7.68 11.81 -0.71
C MET A 47 -7.45 13.07 -1.53
N GLU A 48 -8.40 14.00 -1.62
CA GLU A 48 -8.36 15.19 -2.47
C GLU A 48 -7.19 16.16 -2.19
N ASP A 49 -6.67 16.15 -0.97
CA ASP A 49 -5.53 16.97 -0.53
C ASP A 49 -4.20 16.19 -0.53
N VAL A 50 -4.20 14.92 -0.93
CA VAL A 50 -3.00 14.08 -0.91
C VAL A 50 -2.10 14.34 -2.12
N LEU A 51 -0.85 14.67 -1.86
CA LEU A 51 0.23 14.69 -2.84
C LEU A 51 1.02 13.39 -2.74
N LEU A 52 0.80 12.46 -3.67
CA LEU A 52 1.49 11.18 -3.72
C LEU A 52 2.87 11.34 -4.37
N MET A 53 3.92 11.15 -3.57
CA MET A 53 5.32 11.21 -3.98
C MET A 53 5.82 9.84 -4.41
N ARG A 54 6.63 9.80 -5.47
CA ARG A 54 7.34 8.60 -5.93
C ARG A 54 8.83 8.67 -5.59
N PRO A 55 9.57 7.55 -5.62
CA PRO A 55 11.02 7.60 -5.68
C PRO A 55 11.48 8.43 -6.90
N GLY A 56 12.14 9.56 -6.62
CA GLY A 56 12.62 10.51 -7.62
C GLY A 56 11.90 11.86 -7.59
N PRO A 57 12.19 12.77 -8.54
CA PRO A 57 11.60 14.09 -8.57
C PRO A 57 10.12 14.05 -8.96
N GLY A 58 9.31 14.79 -8.21
CA GLY A 58 7.90 15.04 -8.51
C GLY A 58 6.93 14.32 -7.58
N GLY A 59 5.72 14.88 -7.50
CA GLY A 59 4.57 14.29 -6.84
C GLY A 59 3.33 14.54 -7.70
N ARG A 60 2.33 13.67 -7.57
CA ARG A 60 1.04 13.86 -8.24
C ARG A 60 -0.05 13.97 -7.21
N ARG A 61 -0.86 15.02 -7.35
CA ARG A 61 -2.02 15.22 -6.48
C ARG A 61 -3.08 14.19 -6.84
N MET A 62 -3.57 13.50 -5.83
CA MET A 62 -4.73 12.63 -5.91
C MET A 62 -5.96 13.47 -6.24
N ARG A 63 -6.73 13.06 -7.25
CA ARG A 63 -7.87 13.84 -7.76
C ARG A 63 -9.23 13.29 -7.32
N ASN A 64 -9.22 12.12 -6.69
CA ASN A 64 -10.41 11.46 -6.17
C ASN A 64 -10.46 11.70 -4.66
N ASP A 65 -11.66 11.87 -4.13
CA ASP A 65 -11.96 11.91 -2.70
C ASP A 65 -11.74 10.54 -2.04
N GLN A 66 -12.00 9.47 -2.79
CA GLN A 66 -11.86 8.10 -2.34
C GLN A 66 -11.03 7.26 -3.30
N VAL A 67 -10.32 6.28 -2.74
CA VAL A 67 -9.69 5.20 -3.49
C VAL A 67 -10.15 3.88 -2.91
N SER A 68 -10.96 3.16 -3.68
CA SER A 68 -11.38 1.80 -3.36
C SER A 68 -10.52 0.81 -4.11
N PHE A 69 -10.03 -0.20 -3.40
CA PHE A 69 -9.19 -1.24 -3.97
C PHE A 69 -9.98 -2.53 -4.19
N ALA A 70 -9.47 -3.38 -5.08
CA ALA A 70 -9.99 -4.74 -5.22
C ALA A 70 -9.86 -5.48 -3.88
N ARG A 71 -10.83 -6.35 -3.58
CA ARG A 71 -10.74 -7.23 -2.41
C ARG A 71 -9.72 -8.32 -2.70
N VAL A 72 -8.77 -8.48 -1.79
CA VAL A 72 -7.69 -9.45 -1.92
C VAL A 72 -8.04 -10.70 -1.12
N HIS A 73 -8.13 -11.84 -1.81
CA HIS A 73 -8.29 -13.13 -1.16
C HIS A 73 -6.91 -13.70 -0.81
N ILE A 74 -6.73 -14.09 0.43
CA ILE A 74 -5.56 -14.80 0.92
C ILE A 74 -6.02 -16.22 1.25
N ASP A 75 -5.42 -17.22 0.63
CA ASP A 75 -5.82 -18.62 0.86
C ASP A 75 -5.36 -19.15 2.22
N ASP A 76 -4.26 -18.58 2.74
CA ASP A 76 -3.60 -19.03 3.97
C ASP A 76 -2.85 -17.88 4.63
N LEU A 77 -3.26 -17.48 5.85
CA LEU A 77 -2.65 -16.38 6.61
C LEU A 77 -1.21 -16.65 7.07
N ARG A 78 -0.70 -17.88 6.89
CA ARG A 78 0.71 -18.22 7.16
C ARG A 78 1.63 -17.77 6.03
N GLN A 79 1.09 -17.48 4.85
CA GLN A 79 1.87 -16.99 3.71
C GLN A 79 2.11 -15.48 3.79
N PRO A 80 3.20 -14.97 3.19
CA PRO A 80 3.42 -13.54 3.09
C PRO A 80 2.28 -12.85 2.34
N ILE A 81 1.79 -11.71 2.86
CA ILE A 81 0.62 -11.02 2.29
C ILE A 81 1.01 -10.12 1.12
N ALA A 82 2.22 -9.55 1.14
CA ALA A 82 2.65 -8.55 0.16
C ALA A 82 2.47 -8.96 -1.32
N PRO A 83 2.76 -10.20 -1.75
CA PRO A 83 2.56 -10.58 -3.15
C PRO A 83 1.12 -10.42 -3.63
N ALA A 84 0.13 -10.65 -2.76
CA ALA A 84 -1.28 -10.55 -3.10
C ALA A 84 -1.78 -9.09 -3.21
N LEU A 85 -1.00 -8.12 -2.72
CA LEU A 85 -1.37 -6.70 -2.71
C LEU A 85 -0.89 -5.92 -3.94
N GLN A 86 -0.17 -6.54 -4.88
CA GLN A 86 0.37 -5.84 -6.05
C GLN A 86 -0.72 -5.06 -6.80
N GLU A 87 -1.83 -5.71 -7.15
CA GLU A 87 -2.92 -5.05 -7.89
C GLU A 87 -3.54 -3.89 -7.11
N THR A 88 -3.70 -4.05 -5.79
CA THR A 88 -4.17 -2.99 -4.89
C THR A 88 -3.26 -1.76 -4.99
N PHE A 89 -1.96 -1.98 -4.95
CA PHE A 89 -1.00 -0.89 -5.02
C PHE A 89 -0.89 -0.30 -6.44
N ASP A 90 -0.97 -1.10 -7.49
CA ASP A 90 -1.04 -0.60 -8.87
C ASP A 90 -2.23 0.35 -9.06
N ILE A 91 -3.41 0.01 -8.52
CA ILE A 91 -4.60 0.88 -8.52
C ILE A 91 -4.34 2.20 -7.79
N LEU A 92 -3.63 2.18 -6.66
CA LEU A 92 -3.26 3.40 -5.91
C LEU A 92 -2.44 4.35 -6.79
N TRP A 93 -1.38 3.83 -7.40
CA TRP A 93 -0.49 4.61 -8.26
C TRP A 93 -1.21 5.13 -9.50
N GLN A 94 -2.00 4.29 -10.16
CA GLN A 94 -2.78 4.67 -11.34
C GLN A 94 -3.85 5.72 -11.00
N SER A 95 -4.47 5.65 -9.81
CA SER A 95 -5.38 6.69 -9.31
C SER A 95 -4.66 8.03 -9.09
N GLY A 96 -3.37 7.97 -8.73
CA GLY A 96 -2.45 9.12 -8.70
C GLY A 96 -1.87 9.48 -10.08
N TRP A 97 -2.37 8.93 -11.17
CA TRP A 97 -1.89 9.14 -12.55
C TRP A 97 -0.44 8.71 -12.82
N TRP A 98 0.03 7.71 -12.08
CA TRP A 98 1.28 7.00 -12.37
C TRP A 98 0.95 5.72 -13.14
N GLY A 99 1.07 5.77 -14.47
CA GLY A 99 0.67 4.67 -15.36
C GLY A 99 1.50 3.40 -15.21
N ASP A 100 2.69 3.50 -14.63
CA ASP A 100 3.64 2.41 -14.48
C ASP A 100 3.29 1.45 -13.32
N GLY A 101 2.29 1.80 -12.49
CA GLY A 101 1.93 1.05 -11.29
C GLY A 101 2.91 1.25 -10.14
N SER A 102 2.94 0.29 -9.20
CA SER A 102 3.76 0.35 -8.01
C SER A 102 5.25 0.13 -8.29
N ALA A 103 6.06 1.10 -7.86
CA ALA A 103 7.52 1.00 -7.90
C ALA A 103 8.06 -0.10 -6.95
N SER A 104 7.26 -0.59 -6.02
CA SER A 104 7.64 -1.64 -5.08
C SER A 104 7.56 -3.05 -5.68
N TYR A 105 7.03 -3.18 -6.91
CA TYR A 105 6.88 -4.44 -7.66
C TYR A 105 7.47 -4.38 -9.09
N PRO A 106 8.75 -4.00 -9.30
CA PRO A 106 9.31 -3.78 -10.64
C PRO A 106 9.35 -5.02 -11.54
N ARG A 107 9.13 -6.22 -10.99
CA ARG A 107 9.03 -7.49 -11.72
C ARG A 107 7.91 -8.39 -11.16
N GLY A 108 6.90 -7.79 -10.53
CA GLY A 108 5.88 -8.53 -9.77
C GLY A 108 6.38 -9.12 -8.44
N GLU A 109 7.60 -8.78 -8.03
CA GLU A 109 8.18 -9.18 -6.74
C GLU A 109 8.17 -8.01 -5.78
N TRP A 110 7.64 -8.23 -4.57
CA TRP A 110 7.67 -7.24 -3.50
C TRP A 110 9.12 -6.97 -3.05
N LEU A 111 9.57 -5.73 -3.22
CA LEU A 111 10.90 -5.30 -2.76
C LEU A 111 10.97 -4.93 -1.28
N GLY A 112 9.83 -4.62 -0.65
CA GLY A 112 9.81 -3.99 0.68
C GLY A 112 10.48 -4.81 1.79
N TYR A 113 10.48 -6.15 1.73
CA TYR A 113 11.20 -6.95 2.75
C TYR A 113 12.71 -6.68 2.80
N LYS A 114 13.29 -6.21 1.68
CA LYS A 114 14.72 -5.84 1.59
C LYS A 114 14.95 -4.35 1.87
N ASP A 115 13.88 -3.56 1.96
CA ASP A 115 13.91 -2.12 2.11
C ASP A 115 13.62 -1.72 3.57
N ALA A 116 14.67 -1.66 4.37
CA ALA A 116 14.56 -1.24 5.77
C ALA A 116 14.07 0.21 5.93
N HIS A 117 14.19 1.06 4.91
CA HIS A 117 13.74 2.44 4.97
C HIS A 117 12.21 2.55 4.85
N ASN A 118 11.63 1.83 3.89
CA ASN A 118 10.20 1.91 3.59
C ASN A 118 9.35 0.89 4.36
N TYR A 119 9.91 -0.29 4.67
CA TYR A 119 9.21 -1.35 5.40
C TYR A 119 9.64 -1.44 6.88
N GLY A 120 10.93 -1.26 7.15
CA GLY A 120 11.54 -1.46 8.48
C GLY A 120 11.52 -0.26 9.43
N GLY A 121 11.05 0.92 9.01
CA GLY A 121 11.06 2.13 9.83
C GLY A 121 10.11 2.04 11.05
N PRO A 122 10.41 2.69 12.19
CA PRO A 122 9.48 2.75 13.33
C PRO A 122 8.13 3.36 12.92
N ALA A 123 7.06 2.93 13.61
CA ALA A 123 5.68 3.34 13.35
C ALA A 123 5.50 4.87 13.50
#